data_AF-A0AAW8QQR6-F1
#
_entry.id   AF-A0AAW8QQR6-F1
#
_cell.length_a   1.000
_cell.length_b   1.000
_cell.length_c   1.000
_cell.angle_alpha   90.00
_cell.angle_beta   90.00
_cell.angle_gamma   90.00
#
_symmetry.space_group_name_H-M   'P 1'
#
loop_
_entity.id
_entity.type
_entity.pdbx_description
1 polymer ?
#
loop_
_entity_poly.entity_id
_entity_poly.type
_entity_poly.pdbx_seq_one_letter_code
_entity_poly.pdbx_strand_id
1 'polypeptide(L)'
;MSKIPLSIITFFSLTLVGCQQMQEAANSTAKTISKGVQAYDGWVSNGTVKVWNDMRDENIRNKFLVLSSQGNNNVITLNSALLKDKYKLEKRTFDAIFLEKYITHQANFSEANRRINNGIYVSEKDLAAQLFIEQALARGNEVRLYKKDVNASLNNNLRQAITAFNGASNRYDVDPALIEFDKKGSPVAIMTRSWQTISAIGVDSRIYTNIYFGADMMHWFENNYTNRYLENNLIRTYR
;
A
#
# COMPACT_ATOMS: atom_id res chain seq x y z
N MET A 1 -39.72 60.86 -3.21
CA MET A 1 -38.26 60.84 -3.02
C MET A 1 -37.87 59.42 -2.65
N SER A 2 -36.94 58.83 -3.41
CA SER A 2 -36.56 57.43 -3.37
C SER A 2 -35.66 57.10 -2.18
N LYS A 3 -35.80 55.88 -1.64
CA LYS A 3 -34.70 55.09 -1.08
C LYS A 3 -35.02 53.59 -1.23
N ILE A 4 -34.18 52.89 -2.00
CA ILE A 4 -34.07 51.42 -2.07
C ILE A 4 -33.10 50.98 -0.96
N PRO A 5 -33.34 49.82 -0.33
CA PRO A 5 -32.25 48.84 -0.16
C PRO A 5 -32.74 47.45 -0.60
N LEU A 6 -32.06 46.80 -1.56
CA LEU A 6 -30.90 45.92 -1.43
C LEU A 6 -31.21 44.56 -0.75
N SER A 7 -31.06 43.54 -1.59
CA SER A 7 -31.32 42.10 -1.48
C SER A 7 -30.68 41.36 -0.30
N ILE A 8 -31.31 40.27 0.17
CA ILE A 8 -30.59 39.05 0.58
C ILE A 8 -31.37 37.82 0.07
N ILE A 9 -30.71 37.09 -0.83
CA ILE A 9 -31.05 35.73 -1.28
C ILE A 9 -30.57 34.77 -0.20
N THR A 10 -31.46 33.99 0.39
CA THR A 10 -31.08 32.90 1.31
C THR A 10 -30.57 31.72 0.49
N PHE A 11 -29.25 31.51 0.53
CA PHE A 11 -28.58 30.36 -0.07
C PHE A 11 -28.88 29.07 0.69
N PHE A 12 -29.02 27.98 -0.08
CA PHE A 12 -29.07 26.59 0.33
C PHE A 12 -28.02 26.24 1.40
N SER A 13 -28.47 25.74 2.55
CA SER A 13 -27.65 24.97 3.49
C SER A 13 -28.00 23.49 3.39
N LEU A 14 -27.52 22.83 2.34
CA LEU A 14 -27.54 21.37 2.19
C LEU A 14 -26.15 20.94 1.72
N THR A 15 -25.25 20.68 2.66
CA THR A 15 -24.11 19.73 2.56
C THR A 15 -23.17 19.94 3.75
N LEU A 16 -23.45 19.30 4.89
CA LEU A 16 -22.46 19.15 5.97
C LEU A 16 -22.61 17.83 6.73
N VAL A 17 -23.79 17.21 6.66
CA VAL A 17 -24.05 15.89 7.29
C VAL A 17 -23.35 14.73 6.55
N GLY A 18 -23.09 14.87 5.24
CA GLY A 18 -22.48 13.81 4.42
C GLY A 18 -20.99 13.57 4.71
N CYS A 19 -20.21 14.61 4.99
CA CYS A 19 -18.77 14.45 5.26
C CYS A 19 -18.50 13.79 6.63
N GLN A 20 -19.31 14.10 7.65
CA GLN A 20 -19.18 13.49 8.97
C GLN A 20 -19.52 12.00 8.94
N GLN A 21 -20.60 11.60 8.27
CA GLN A 21 -20.98 10.19 8.14
C GLN A 21 -19.95 9.38 7.34
N MET A 22 -19.38 9.94 6.27
CA MET A 22 -18.30 9.28 5.53
C MET A 22 -17.04 9.10 6.38
N GLN A 23 -16.72 10.07 7.23
CA GLN A 23 -15.55 10.01 8.09
C GLN A 23 -15.72 9.02 9.25
N GLU A 24 -16.92 8.93 9.82
CA GLU A 24 -17.26 7.91 10.82
C GLU A 24 -17.27 6.50 10.22
N ALA A 25 -17.81 6.32 9.02
CA ALA A 25 -17.79 5.04 8.29
C ALA A 25 -16.35 4.64 7.90
N ALA A 26 -15.51 5.58 7.48
CA ALA A 26 -14.10 5.33 7.19
C ALA A 26 -13.34 4.93 8.47
N ASN A 27 -13.59 5.62 9.59
CA ASN A 27 -12.97 5.31 10.89
C ASN A 27 -13.41 3.95 11.42
N SER A 28 -14.68 3.58 11.31
CA SER A 28 -15.18 2.26 11.70
C SER A 28 -14.61 1.16 10.81
N THR A 29 -14.44 1.44 9.52
CA THR A 29 -13.87 0.48 8.57
C THR A 29 -12.37 0.28 8.78
N ALA A 30 -11.59 1.34 8.98
CA ALA A 30 -10.18 1.25 9.36
C ALA A 30 -9.99 0.48 10.68
N LYS A 31 -10.89 0.67 11.65
CA LYS A 31 -10.92 -0.07 12.92
C LYS A 31 -11.36 -1.53 12.79
N THR A 32 -12.11 -1.87 11.74
CA THR A 32 -12.57 -3.25 11.46
C THR A 32 -11.55 -4.02 10.63
N ILE A 33 -10.95 -3.39 9.62
CA ILE A 33 -9.82 -3.93 8.85
C ILE A 33 -8.62 -4.19 9.77
N SER A 34 -8.35 -3.32 10.75
CA SER A 34 -7.28 -3.54 11.72
C SER A 34 -7.55 -4.70 12.69
N LYS A 35 -8.82 -5.05 12.92
CA LYS A 35 -9.24 -6.20 13.75
C LYS A 35 -9.30 -7.51 12.97
N GLY A 36 -9.61 -7.48 11.68
CA GLY A 36 -9.62 -8.68 10.80
C GLY A 36 -8.23 -9.25 10.53
N VAL A 37 -7.19 -8.43 10.66
CA VAL A 37 -5.80 -8.83 10.46
C VAL A 37 -5.12 -9.02 11.81
N GLN A 38 -5.42 -10.13 12.51
CA GLN A 38 -4.66 -10.53 13.69
C GLN A 38 -3.18 -10.67 13.32
N ALA A 39 -2.35 -9.75 13.81
CA ALA A 39 -0.92 -9.87 13.73
C ALA A 39 -0.47 -11.00 14.67
N TYR A 40 -0.28 -12.19 14.12
CA TYR A 40 0.33 -13.30 14.85
C TYR A 40 1.85 -13.10 14.85
N ASP A 41 2.34 -12.30 15.80
CA ASP A 41 3.75 -12.32 16.20
C ASP A 41 3.95 -13.50 17.16
N GLY A 42 4.47 -14.61 16.65
CA GLY A 42 4.74 -15.80 17.46
C GLY A 42 5.50 -16.86 16.70
N TRP A 43 6.84 -16.80 16.78
CA TRP A 43 7.75 -17.83 16.30
C TRP A 43 7.56 -19.15 17.07
N VAL A 44 6.78 -20.08 16.52
CA VAL A 44 6.79 -21.52 16.90
C VAL A 44 6.49 -22.34 15.63
N SER A 45 7.27 -23.41 15.41
CA SER A 45 7.36 -24.21 14.17
C SER A 45 6.02 -24.64 13.53
N ASN A 46 5.00 -24.96 14.33
CA ASN A 46 3.66 -25.33 13.84
C ASN A 46 2.83 -24.11 13.41
N GLY A 47 2.99 -22.98 14.08
CA GLY A 47 2.31 -21.73 13.74
C GLY A 47 2.80 -21.17 12.40
N THR A 48 4.10 -21.28 12.11
CA THR A 48 4.66 -20.80 10.84
C THR A 48 4.10 -21.52 9.62
N VAL A 49 4.01 -22.86 9.67
CA VAL A 49 3.44 -23.66 8.56
C VAL A 49 1.96 -23.38 8.39
N LYS A 50 1.21 -23.27 9.50
CA LYS A 50 -0.19 -22.85 9.43
C LYS A 50 -0.33 -21.49 8.76
N VAL A 51 0.46 -20.49 9.17
CA VAL A 51 0.44 -19.17 8.53
C VAL A 51 0.76 -19.27 7.05
N TRP A 52 1.73 -20.08 6.63
CA TRP A 52 2.04 -20.31 5.22
C TRP A 52 0.85 -20.85 4.43
N ASN A 53 0.23 -21.91 4.96
CA ASN A 53 -0.88 -22.61 4.32
C ASN A 53 -2.14 -21.74 4.27
N ASP A 54 -2.36 -20.92 5.30
CA ASP A 54 -3.54 -20.07 5.44
C ASP A 54 -3.37 -18.70 4.75
N MET A 55 -2.22 -18.37 4.13
CA MET A 55 -2.10 -17.13 3.35
C MET A 55 -3.02 -17.20 2.13
N ARG A 56 -3.88 -16.20 1.98
CA ARG A 56 -5.00 -16.22 1.02
C ARG A 56 -4.56 -16.31 -0.44
N ASP A 57 -3.47 -15.63 -0.81
CA ASP A 57 -2.98 -15.63 -2.19
C ASP A 57 -1.67 -16.43 -2.31
N GLU A 58 -1.78 -17.66 -2.78
CA GLU A 58 -0.64 -18.55 -2.98
C GLU A 58 0.33 -18.09 -4.07
N ASN A 59 -0.17 -17.40 -5.10
CA ASN A 59 0.67 -16.93 -6.21
C ASN A 59 1.58 -15.81 -5.72
N ILE A 60 1.02 -14.85 -5.01
CA ILE A 60 1.78 -13.78 -4.36
C ILE A 60 2.69 -14.37 -3.28
N ARG A 61 2.19 -15.24 -2.40
CA ARG A 61 3.00 -15.90 -1.36
C ARG A 61 4.23 -16.56 -1.97
N ASN A 62 4.05 -17.44 -2.94
CA ASN A 62 5.13 -18.23 -3.52
C ASN A 62 6.10 -17.36 -4.34
N LYS A 63 5.65 -16.22 -4.86
CA LYS A 63 6.51 -15.29 -5.60
C LYS A 63 7.44 -14.51 -4.67
N PHE A 64 6.92 -14.06 -3.52
CA PHE A 64 7.61 -13.14 -2.61
C PHE A 64 8.29 -13.84 -1.43
N LEU A 65 7.77 -14.97 -0.99
CA LEU A 65 8.18 -15.66 0.23
C LEU A 65 8.65 -17.09 -0.05
N VAL A 66 9.45 -17.63 0.87
CA VAL A 66 9.92 -19.02 0.87
C VAL A 66 9.74 -19.59 2.26
N LEU A 67 9.14 -20.77 2.35
CA LEU A 67 9.14 -21.60 3.56
C LEU A 67 10.39 -22.48 3.54
N SER A 68 11.19 -22.41 4.60
CA SER A 68 12.41 -23.21 4.75
C SER A 68 12.44 -23.89 6.12
N SER A 69 13.05 -25.07 6.17
CA SER A 69 13.37 -25.74 7.43
C SER A 69 14.73 -25.28 7.94
N GLN A 70 14.78 -24.83 9.18
CA GLN A 70 15.99 -24.48 9.91
C GLN A 70 16.05 -25.33 11.19
N GLY A 71 16.77 -26.44 11.12
CA GLY A 71 16.78 -27.45 12.19
C GLY A 71 15.39 -28.09 12.35
N ASN A 72 14.81 -28.00 13.55
CA ASN A 72 13.46 -28.49 13.86
C ASN A 72 12.35 -27.44 13.64
N ASN A 73 12.70 -26.25 13.13
CA ASN A 73 11.79 -25.13 12.98
C ASN A 73 11.54 -24.79 11.51
N ASN A 74 10.32 -24.35 11.20
CA ASN A 74 9.99 -23.77 9.91
C ASN A 74 10.07 -22.25 10.00
N VAL A 75 10.71 -21.63 9.01
CA VAL A 75 10.92 -20.18 8.91
C VAL A 75 10.49 -19.69 7.53
N ILE A 76 9.79 -18.56 7.51
CA ILE A 76 9.35 -17.91 6.28
C ILE A 76 10.21 -16.67 6.05
N THR A 77 10.90 -16.65 4.92
CA THR A 77 11.81 -15.59 4.51
C THR A 77 11.39 -15.03 3.16
N LEU A 78 12.03 -13.93 2.73
CA LEU A 78 11.85 -13.46 1.35
C LEU A 78 12.49 -14.41 0.35
N ASN A 79 11.94 -14.42 -0.87
CA ASN A 79 12.61 -14.95 -2.04
C ASN A 79 14.05 -14.39 -2.14
N SER A 80 15.01 -15.28 -2.41
CA SER A 80 16.44 -14.95 -2.50
C SER A 80 16.74 -13.78 -3.46
N ALA A 81 15.95 -13.59 -4.52
CA ALA A 81 16.10 -12.47 -5.45
C ALA A 81 15.85 -11.12 -4.76
N LEU A 82 14.81 -11.04 -3.92
CA LEU A 82 14.49 -9.83 -3.15
C LEU A 82 15.57 -9.53 -2.11
N LEU A 83 16.09 -10.56 -1.43
CA LEU A 83 17.20 -10.40 -0.48
C LEU A 83 18.47 -9.87 -1.17
N LYS A 84 18.80 -10.41 -2.36
CA LYS A 84 19.93 -9.94 -3.17
C LYS A 84 19.74 -8.48 -3.59
N ASP A 85 18.51 -8.10 -3.93
CA ASP A 85 18.12 -6.72 -4.23
C ASP A 85 17.87 -5.85 -2.97
N LYS A 86 18.38 -6.28 -1.81
CA LYS A 86 18.42 -5.51 -0.55
C LYS A 86 17.04 -5.18 0.04
N TYR A 87 16.00 -5.94 -0.31
CA TYR A 87 14.74 -5.90 0.41
C TYR A 87 14.84 -6.65 1.74
N LYS A 88 14.05 -6.19 2.71
CA LYS A 88 13.79 -6.84 3.98
C LYS A 88 12.30 -7.13 4.11
N LEU A 89 11.98 -8.22 4.80
CA LEU A 89 10.60 -8.51 5.22
C LEU A 89 10.36 -7.81 6.55
N GLU A 90 9.56 -6.75 6.54
CA GLU A 90 9.19 -6.03 7.77
C GLU A 90 8.09 -6.77 8.52
N LYS A 91 7.05 -7.18 7.79
CA LYS A 91 5.90 -7.86 8.36
C LYS A 91 5.21 -8.70 7.30
N ARG A 92 4.48 -9.72 7.76
CA ARG A 92 3.50 -10.44 6.96
C ARG A 92 2.29 -10.80 7.81
N THR A 93 1.19 -11.03 7.13
CA THR A 93 -0.09 -11.48 7.69
C THR A 93 -0.72 -12.47 6.69
N PHE A 94 -1.87 -13.06 7.02
CA PHE A 94 -2.56 -13.96 6.08
C PHE A 94 -3.01 -13.28 4.78
N ASP A 95 -3.15 -11.95 4.80
CA ASP A 95 -3.74 -11.16 3.72
C ASP A 95 -2.81 -10.05 3.18
N ALA A 96 -1.58 -9.96 3.69
CA ALA A 96 -0.64 -8.91 3.28
C ALA A 96 0.83 -9.23 3.54
N ILE A 97 1.71 -8.66 2.71
CA ILE A 97 3.17 -8.68 2.84
C ILE A 97 3.70 -7.24 2.85
N PHE A 98 4.63 -6.95 3.76
CA PHE A 98 5.23 -5.63 3.91
C PHE A 98 6.75 -5.74 3.80
N LEU A 99 7.33 -5.00 2.86
CA LEU A 99 8.76 -4.98 2.57
C LEU A 99 9.35 -3.60 2.86
N GLU A 100 10.63 -3.56 3.24
CA GLU A 100 11.44 -2.34 3.33
C GLU A 100 12.63 -2.46 2.36
N LYS A 101 12.99 -1.36 1.72
CA LYS A 101 14.27 -1.21 1.03
C LYS A 101 14.90 0.15 1.36
N TYR A 102 16.18 0.11 1.72
CA TYR A 102 16.98 1.32 1.87
C TYR A 102 17.31 1.91 0.49
N ILE A 103 17.15 3.22 0.32
CA ILE A 103 17.38 3.87 -0.98
C ILE A 103 18.57 4.82 -0.94
N THR A 104 18.64 5.75 0.01
CA THR A 104 19.68 6.78 -0.03
C THR A 104 19.95 7.42 1.33
N HIS A 105 21.18 7.94 1.49
CA HIS A 105 21.61 8.80 2.59
C HIS A 105 21.81 10.22 2.06
N GLN A 106 21.34 11.24 2.78
CA GLN A 106 21.54 12.65 2.44
C GLN A 106 21.91 13.49 3.67
N ALA A 107 22.42 14.70 3.44
CA ALA A 107 22.83 15.57 4.53
C ALA A 107 21.66 16.10 5.38
N ASN A 108 20.48 16.30 4.77
CA ASN A 108 19.30 16.82 5.45
C ASN A 108 18.00 16.45 4.71
N PHE A 109 16.86 16.67 5.37
CA PHE A 109 15.52 16.37 4.84
C PHE A 109 15.21 17.09 3.53
N SER A 110 15.67 18.34 3.36
CA SER A 110 15.40 19.11 2.14
C SER A 110 16.02 18.43 0.93
N GLU A 111 17.29 18.02 1.03
CA GLU A 111 17.99 17.34 -0.07
C GLU A 111 17.40 15.94 -0.33
N ALA A 112 17.05 15.19 0.70
CA ALA A 112 16.36 13.91 0.56
C ALA A 112 15.03 14.06 -0.19
N ASN A 113 14.16 14.97 0.26
CA ASN A 113 12.87 15.21 -0.37
C ASN A 113 13.00 15.71 -1.81
N ARG A 114 13.97 16.58 -2.10
CA ARG A 114 14.25 17.05 -3.46
C ARG A 114 14.61 15.89 -4.38
N ARG A 115 15.49 14.98 -3.95
CA ARG A 115 15.89 13.81 -4.73
C ARG A 115 14.75 12.82 -4.94
N ILE A 116 13.95 12.57 -3.91
CA ILE A 116 12.75 11.73 -3.99
C ILE A 116 11.78 12.30 -5.03
N ASN A 117 11.45 13.59 -4.93
CA ASN A 117 10.54 14.26 -5.86
C ASN A 117 11.08 14.29 -7.30
N ASN A 118 12.41 14.30 -7.47
CA ASN A 118 13.08 14.26 -8.78
C ASN A 118 13.27 12.82 -9.31
N GLY A 119 12.66 11.81 -8.68
CA GLY A 119 12.67 10.45 -9.20
C GLY A 119 14.00 9.71 -9.02
N ILE A 120 14.69 9.90 -7.88
CA ILE A 120 15.90 9.13 -7.53
C ILE A 120 15.68 7.61 -7.61
N TYR A 121 14.43 7.17 -7.46
CA TYR A 121 14.04 5.78 -7.52
C TYR A 121 12.78 5.61 -8.36
N VAL A 122 12.78 4.61 -9.25
CA VAL A 122 11.67 4.29 -10.16
C VAL A 122 11.02 3.00 -9.70
N SER A 123 10.09 3.11 -8.75
CA SER A 123 9.44 1.96 -8.08
C SER A 123 8.65 1.05 -9.03
N GLU A 124 8.08 1.60 -10.11
CA GLU A 124 7.34 0.82 -11.11
C GLU A 124 8.22 -0.20 -11.88
N LYS A 125 9.55 -0.05 -11.83
CA LYS A 125 10.52 -0.93 -12.51
C LYS A 125 11.33 -1.79 -11.55
N ASP A 126 11.10 -1.64 -10.24
CA ASP A 126 11.88 -2.40 -9.26
C ASP A 126 11.49 -3.87 -9.22
N LEU A 127 12.32 -4.69 -8.56
CA LEU A 127 12.10 -6.13 -8.51
C LEU A 127 10.76 -6.50 -7.87
N ALA A 128 10.30 -5.77 -6.84
CA ALA A 128 9.02 -6.08 -6.22
C ALA A 128 7.85 -5.82 -7.18
N ALA A 129 7.87 -4.72 -7.92
CA ALA A 129 6.87 -4.41 -8.95
C ALA A 129 6.90 -5.45 -10.07
N GLN A 130 8.08 -5.83 -10.55
CA GLN A 130 8.25 -6.87 -11.56
C GLN A 130 7.65 -8.20 -11.09
N LEU A 131 7.98 -8.66 -9.88
CA LEU A 131 7.44 -9.90 -9.33
C LEU A 131 5.92 -9.85 -9.16
N PHE A 132 5.36 -8.71 -8.74
CA PHE A 132 3.92 -8.51 -8.59
C PHE A 132 3.19 -8.58 -9.93
N ILE A 133 3.76 -7.98 -10.97
CA ILE A 133 3.21 -8.04 -12.33
C ILE A 133 3.34 -9.46 -12.88
N GLU A 134 4.52 -10.06 -12.79
CA GLU A 134 4.79 -11.38 -13.35
C GLU A 134 3.87 -12.47 -12.77
N GLN A 135 3.65 -12.47 -11.44
CA GLN A 135 2.75 -13.46 -10.84
C GLN A 135 1.29 -13.29 -11.29
N ALA A 136 0.84 -12.04 -11.48
CA ALA A 136 -0.51 -11.75 -11.96
C ALA A 136 -0.70 -12.23 -13.41
N LEU A 137 0.26 -11.90 -14.27
CA LEU A 137 0.24 -12.32 -15.68
C LEU A 137 0.30 -13.85 -15.81
N ALA A 138 1.10 -14.53 -14.97
CA ALA A 138 1.22 -15.99 -14.99
C ALA A 138 -0.11 -16.71 -14.71
N ARG A 139 -1.04 -16.09 -13.96
CA ARG A 139 -2.40 -16.60 -13.74
C ARG A 139 -3.46 -16.02 -14.68
N GLY A 140 -3.04 -15.26 -15.69
CA GLY A 140 -3.91 -14.68 -16.71
C GLY A 140 -4.73 -13.48 -16.23
N ASN A 141 -4.26 -12.81 -15.18
CA ASN A 141 -4.80 -11.55 -14.68
C ASN A 141 -4.07 -10.37 -15.34
N GLU A 142 -4.62 -9.16 -15.19
CA GLU A 142 -3.95 -7.93 -15.62
C GLU A 142 -3.53 -7.09 -14.41
N VAL A 143 -2.50 -6.26 -14.58
CA VAL A 143 -2.12 -5.27 -13.57
C VAL A 143 -2.26 -3.87 -14.13
N ARG A 144 -2.92 -3.00 -13.38
CA ARG A 144 -3.14 -1.60 -13.74
C ARG A 144 -2.29 -0.70 -12.86
N LEU A 145 -1.56 0.21 -13.49
CA LEU A 145 -0.73 1.23 -12.85
C LEU A 145 -1.53 2.53 -12.72
N TYR A 146 -1.66 3.05 -11.52
CA TYR A 146 -2.41 4.26 -11.21
C TYR A 146 -1.52 5.39 -10.69
N LYS A 147 -1.93 6.63 -10.94
CA LYS A 147 -1.25 7.84 -10.48
C LYS A 147 -1.03 7.85 -8.96
N LYS A 148 -0.02 8.61 -8.54
CA LYS A 148 0.41 8.76 -7.14
C LYS A 148 -0.69 9.17 -6.16
N ASP A 149 -1.74 9.85 -6.63
CA ASP A 149 -2.87 10.24 -5.78
C ASP A 149 -3.70 9.03 -5.35
N VAL A 150 -3.82 8.01 -6.21
CA VAL A 150 -4.42 6.72 -5.85
C VAL A 150 -3.56 6.00 -4.81
N ASN A 151 -2.24 6.00 -4.99
CA ASN A 151 -1.31 5.44 -4.02
C ASN A 151 -1.41 6.14 -2.65
N ALA A 152 -1.46 7.47 -2.63
CA ALA A 152 -1.62 8.26 -1.42
C ALA A 152 -2.94 7.95 -0.71
N SER A 153 -4.04 7.94 -1.47
CA SER A 153 -5.37 7.62 -0.96
C SER A 153 -5.43 6.23 -0.35
N LEU A 154 -4.88 5.21 -1.03
CA LEU A 154 -4.81 3.85 -0.51
C LEU A 154 -3.99 3.81 0.77
N ASN A 155 -2.78 4.35 0.75
CA ASN A 155 -1.91 4.37 1.92
C ASN A 155 -2.53 5.08 3.13
N ASN A 156 -3.29 6.15 2.94
CA ASN A 156 -3.97 6.85 4.04
C ASN A 156 -5.08 6.03 4.71
N ASN A 157 -5.63 5.03 4.02
CA ASN A 157 -6.77 4.23 4.51
C ASN A 157 -6.38 2.79 4.84
N LEU A 158 -5.23 2.32 4.36
CA LEU A 158 -4.75 0.96 4.56
C LEU A 158 -3.66 0.90 5.63
N ARG A 159 -3.59 -0.24 6.32
CA ARG A 159 -2.55 -0.49 7.32
C ARG A 159 -1.18 -0.48 6.65
N GLN A 160 -0.25 0.31 7.17
CA GLN A 160 1.14 0.35 6.71
C GLN A 160 2.10 -0.32 7.69
N ALA A 161 3.30 -0.66 7.21
CA ALA A 161 4.43 -1.02 8.07
C ALA A 161 5.19 0.19 8.62
N ILE A 162 5.05 1.36 7.99
CA ILE A 162 5.69 2.60 8.47
C ILE A 162 5.19 2.92 9.87
N THR A 163 6.14 3.14 10.78
CA THR A 163 5.87 3.65 12.13
C THR A 163 6.18 5.14 12.16
N ALA A 164 5.21 5.97 12.55
CA ALA A 164 5.42 7.41 12.72
C ALA A 164 6.09 7.70 14.06
N PHE A 165 7.13 8.54 14.05
CA PHE A 165 7.82 9.00 15.26
C PHE A 165 8.49 10.35 15.02
N ASN A 166 8.89 11.03 16.11
CA ASN A 166 9.56 12.32 16.02
C ASN A 166 10.94 12.18 15.36
N GLY A 167 11.22 13.00 14.34
CA GLY A 167 12.41 12.86 13.51
C GLY A 167 12.23 11.97 12.28
N ALA A 168 11.00 11.59 11.92
CA ALA A 168 10.68 10.96 10.64
C ALA A 168 9.70 11.81 9.82
N SER A 169 9.85 11.75 8.50
CA SER A 169 8.93 12.31 7.50
C SER A 169 8.40 11.19 6.63
N ASN A 170 7.08 11.00 6.62
CA ASN A 170 6.42 9.95 5.83
C ASN A 170 5.75 10.57 4.60
N ARG A 171 5.89 9.95 3.44
CA ARG A 171 5.31 10.43 2.18
C ARG A 171 4.62 9.29 1.44
N TYR A 172 3.39 9.53 0.99
CA TYR A 172 2.54 8.55 0.32
C TYR A 172 2.17 8.95 -1.11
N ASP A 173 2.55 10.16 -1.52
CA ASP A 173 2.12 10.85 -2.74
C ASP A 173 3.25 10.97 -3.77
N VAL A 174 4.21 10.04 -3.72
CA VAL A 174 5.41 10.05 -4.58
C VAL A 174 5.27 9.03 -5.70
N ASP A 175 5.02 7.77 -5.35
CA ASP A 175 5.01 6.65 -6.27
C ASP A 175 3.60 6.29 -6.77
N PRO A 176 3.48 5.63 -7.93
CA PRO A 176 2.23 5.06 -8.40
C PRO A 176 1.81 3.82 -7.60
N ALA A 177 0.54 3.44 -7.71
CA ALA A 177 0.00 2.18 -7.19
C ALA A 177 -0.15 1.15 -8.32
N LEU A 178 0.06 -0.12 -8.01
CA LEU A 178 -0.22 -1.25 -8.91
C LEU A 178 -1.40 -2.03 -8.33
N ILE A 179 -2.43 -2.30 -9.14
CA ILE A 179 -3.59 -3.10 -8.71
C ILE A 179 -3.83 -4.19 -9.74
N GLU A 180 -3.90 -5.41 -9.25
CA GLU A 180 -4.20 -6.59 -10.02
C GLU A 180 -5.71 -6.78 -10.15
N PHE A 181 -6.17 -7.13 -11.35
CA PHE A 181 -7.56 -7.46 -11.66
C PHE A 181 -7.67 -8.81 -12.35
N ASP A 182 -8.69 -9.58 -11.97
CA ASP A 182 -9.03 -10.83 -12.64
C ASP A 182 -9.63 -10.60 -14.04
N LYS A 183 -9.86 -11.68 -14.78
CA LYS A 183 -10.48 -11.63 -16.12
C LYS A 183 -11.90 -11.05 -16.15
N LYS A 184 -12.57 -10.97 -15.00
CA LYS A 184 -13.91 -10.37 -14.85
C LYS A 184 -13.83 -8.88 -14.46
N GLY A 185 -12.63 -8.36 -14.21
CA GLY A 185 -12.40 -6.99 -13.78
C GLY A 185 -12.54 -6.78 -12.27
N SER A 186 -12.58 -7.85 -11.48
CA SER A 186 -12.61 -7.77 -10.01
C SER A 186 -11.17 -7.60 -9.49
N PRO A 187 -10.93 -6.73 -8.49
CA PRO A 187 -9.61 -6.55 -7.92
C PRO A 187 -9.19 -7.77 -7.09
N VAL A 188 -7.93 -8.16 -7.25
CA VAL A 188 -7.36 -9.36 -6.60
C VAL A 188 -6.30 -8.97 -5.58
N ALA A 189 -5.44 -8.01 -5.93
CA ALA A 189 -4.38 -7.54 -5.04
C ALA A 189 -4.01 -6.09 -5.33
N ILE A 190 -3.50 -5.40 -4.32
CA ILE A 190 -3.05 -4.00 -4.38
C ILE A 190 -1.62 -3.93 -3.87
N MET A 191 -0.72 -3.32 -4.64
CA MET A 191 0.61 -2.93 -4.21
C MET A 191 0.70 -1.41 -4.11
N THR A 192 1.05 -0.92 -2.92
CA THR A 192 1.34 0.50 -2.66
C THR A 192 2.78 0.71 -2.21
N ARG A 193 3.25 1.95 -2.36
CA ARG A 193 4.59 2.37 -1.92
C ARG A 193 4.52 3.56 -0.98
N SER A 194 5.42 3.62 -0.03
CA SER A 194 5.49 4.72 0.93
C SER A 194 6.94 5.03 1.26
N TRP A 195 7.28 6.31 1.37
CA TRP A 195 8.62 6.72 1.76
C TRP A 195 8.65 7.11 3.23
N GLN A 196 9.73 6.75 3.90
CA GLN A 196 10.08 7.29 5.20
C GLN A 196 11.50 7.85 5.13
N THR A 197 11.63 9.14 5.41
CA THR A 197 12.92 9.79 5.63
C THR A 197 13.12 9.95 7.13
N ILE A 198 14.24 9.45 7.67
CA ILE A 198 14.51 9.39 9.11
C ILE A 198 15.76 10.20 9.43
N SER A 199 15.70 10.99 10.49
CA SER A 199 16.84 11.70 11.05
C SER A 199 17.84 10.71 11.68
N ALA A 200 19.09 10.79 11.26
CA ALA A 200 20.23 10.07 11.81
C ALA A 200 21.43 11.03 11.90
N ILE A 201 22.68 10.52 11.84
CA ILE A 201 23.83 11.36 11.45
C ILE A 201 23.65 11.66 9.96
N GLY A 202 22.94 12.74 9.62
CA GLY A 202 22.35 12.98 8.29
C GLY A 202 20.89 12.54 8.23
N VAL A 203 20.42 12.11 7.05
CA VAL A 203 19.07 11.55 6.88
C VAL A 203 19.10 10.33 5.96
N ASP A 204 18.36 9.29 6.33
CA ASP A 204 18.18 8.09 5.52
C ASP A 204 16.79 8.05 4.94
N SER A 205 16.66 7.63 3.68
CA SER A 205 15.37 7.42 3.03
C SER A 205 15.17 5.95 2.68
N ARG A 206 14.03 5.43 3.10
CA ARG A 206 13.59 4.06 2.88
C ARG A 206 12.27 4.07 2.13
N ILE A 207 12.07 3.06 1.29
CA ILE A 207 10.79 2.78 0.66
C ILE A 207 10.18 1.53 1.29
N TYR A 208 8.91 1.64 1.63
CA TYR A 208 8.08 0.54 2.10
C TYR A 208 7.16 0.10 0.98
N THR A 209 7.05 -1.20 0.80
CA THR A 209 6.21 -1.83 -0.23
C THR A 209 5.17 -2.68 0.47
N ASN A 210 3.92 -2.31 0.30
CA ASN A 210 2.81 -3.00 0.93
C ASN A 210 2.04 -3.73 -0.16
N ILE A 211 1.84 -5.04 0.02
CA ILE A 211 1.10 -5.89 -0.91
C ILE A 211 -0.08 -6.46 -0.15
N TYR A 212 -1.29 -6.10 -0.54
CA TYR A 212 -2.55 -6.52 0.08
C TYR A 212 -3.30 -7.43 -0.88
N PHE A 213 -3.80 -8.55 -0.37
CA PHE A 213 -4.53 -9.57 -1.15
C PHE A 213 -5.65 -10.24 -0.33
N GLY A 214 -6.11 -9.56 0.73
CA GLY A 214 -7.27 -9.97 1.50
C GLY A 214 -8.59 -9.67 0.80
N ALA A 215 -9.55 -10.60 0.85
CA ALA A 215 -10.87 -10.41 0.25
C ALA A 215 -11.63 -9.21 0.85
N ASP A 216 -11.62 -9.06 2.17
CA ASP A 216 -12.26 -7.92 2.86
C ASP A 216 -11.66 -6.59 2.38
N MET A 217 -10.36 -6.58 2.11
CA MET A 217 -9.66 -5.42 1.58
C MET A 217 -10.07 -5.11 0.14
N MET A 218 -10.18 -6.14 -0.70
CA MET A 218 -10.61 -5.96 -2.10
C MET A 218 -12.06 -5.46 -2.15
N HIS A 219 -12.96 -6.01 -1.34
CA HIS A 219 -14.33 -5.51 -1.22
C HIS A 219 -14.39 -4.07 -0.70
N TRP A 220 -13.57 -3.73 0.28
CA TRP A 220 -13.46 -2.33 0.72
C TRP A 220 -13.00 -1.43 -0.43
N PHE A 221 -11.98 -1.83 -1.18
CA PHE A 221 -11.47 -1.06 -2.31
C PHE A 221 -12.54 -0.86 -3.39
N GLU A 222 -13.25 -1.91 -3.80
CA GLU A 222 -14.34 -1.82 -4.79
C GLU A 222 -15.42 -0.82 -4.37
N ASN A 223 -15.78 -0.82 -3.08
CA ASN A 223 -16.84 0.04 -2.55
C ASN A 223 -16.41 1.51 -2.38
N ASN A 224 -15.11 1.79 -2.24
CA ASN A 224 -14.61 3.13 -1.93
C ASN A 224 -13.97 3.84 -3.13
N TYR A 225 -13.60 3.11 -4.19
CA TYR A 225 -12.96 3.69 -5.37
C TYR A 225 -13.83 3.47 -6.61
N THR A 226 -14.50 4.53 -7.05
CA THR A 226 -15.35 4.47 -8.25
C THR A 226 -14.55 4.14 -9.50
N ASN A 227 -15.16 3.41 -10.45
CA ASN A 227 -14.55 3.10 -11.74
C ASN A 227 -14.07 4.36 -12.47
N ARG A 228 -14.89 5.42 -12.48
CA ARG A 228 -14.51 6.71 -13.09
C ARG A 228 -13.26 7.33 -12.45
N TYR A 229 -13.15 7.27 -11.12
CA TYR A 229 -11.96 7.78 -10.43
C TYR A 229 -10.72 6.97 -10.83
N LEU A 230 -10.83 5.64 -10.90
CA LEU A 230 -9.73 4.77 -11.31
C LEU A 230 -9.35 5.00 -12.78
N GLU A 231 -10.31 5.07 -13.69
CA GLU A 231 -10.09 5.33 -15.12
C GLU A 231 -9.36 6.65 -15.36
N ASN A 232 -9.77 7.74 -14.69
CA ASN A 232 -9.12 9.05 -14.80
C ASN A 232 -7.68 9.07 -14.27
N ASN A 233 -7.35 8.12 -13.40
CA ASN A 233 -6.04 7.98 -12.78
C ASN A 233 -5.21 6.83 -13.36
N LEU A 234 -5.72 6.11 -14.34
CA LEU A 234 -5.01 5.02 -14.99
C LEU A 234 -3.85 5.59 -15.82
N ILE A 235 -2.66 5.04 -15.61
CA ILE A 235 -1.47 5.35 -16.41
C ILE A 235 -1.29 4.28 -17.48
N ARG A 236 -1.40 3.00 -17.10
CA ARG A 236 -1.08 1.87 -17.97
C ARG A 236 -1.70 0.58 -17.47
N THR A 237 -1.86 -0.37 -18.39
CA THR A 237 -2.23 -1.76 -18.09
C THR A 237 -1.13 -2.71 -18.59
N TYR A 238 -0.77 -3.68 -17.77
CA TYR A 238 0.11 -4.81 -18.10
C TYR A 238 -0.77 -6.04 -18.34
N ARG A 239 -0.58 -6.70 -19.50
CA ARG A 239 -1.34 -7.86 -19.96
C ARG A 239 -0.39 -8.84 -20.63
#